data_AF-A0A9P8NY59-F1
#
_entry.id   AF-A0A9P8NY59-F1
#
_cell.length_a   1.000
_cell.length_b   1.000
_cell.length_c   1.000
_cell.angle_alpha   90.00
_cell.angle_beta   90.00
_cell.angle_gamma   90.00
#
_symmetry.space_group_name_H-M   'P 1'
#
loop_
_entity.id
_entity.type
_entity.pdbx_description
1 polymer ?
#
loop_
_entity_poly.entity_id
_entity_poly.type
_entity_poly.pdbx_seq_one_letter_code
_entity_poly.pdbx_strand_id
1 'polypeptide(L)'
;MSSEEEQKVKRVKIENTQPEQPSESISGLEKSTRPQIPTMTVPQSTTLPLEPTLKPTAGSEEWHTWRKNNHKEVEKRRRETINQGIKELQELLPTQDHNKSQILKRAVEYIKRLKENEDSNIEKWTLEKLITDQAVSELANSNEKLKAELEKTYREAEGWRRAYNQSQEELAELKKRLKK
;
A
#
# COMPACT_ATOMS: atom_id res chain seq x y z
N MET A 1 28.85 9.53 -38.29
CA MET A 1 27.75 8.57 -38.08
C MET A 1 28.24 7.49 -37.15
N SER A 2 27.37 7.11 -36.20
CA SER A 2 27.58 6.11 -35.13
C SER A 2 28.23 6.65 -33.85
N SER A 3 27.53 6.45 -32.73
CA SER A 3 27.96 6.51 -31.32
C SER A 3 27.57 7.68 -30.41
N GLU A 4 26.70 8.63 -30.80
CA GLU A 4 26.22 9.69 -29.87
C GLU A 4 24.71 9.70 -29.57
N GLU A 5 23.94 8.74 -30.09
CA GLU A 5 22.47 8.78 -30.01
C GLU A 5 21.85 7.77 -29.03
N GLU A 6 22.64 7.17 -28.13
CA GLU A 6 22.14 6.11 -27.22
C GLU A 6 22.10 6.48 -25.72
N GLN A 7 22.34 7.74 -25.35
CA GLN A 7 22.29 8.16 -23.92
C GLN A 7 21.27 9.24 -23.59
N LYS A 8 20.31 9.49 -24.49
CA LYS A 8 19.16 10.36 -24.19
C LYS A 8 17.95 9.48 -23.92
N VAL A 9 17.26 9.77 -22.80
CA VAL A 9 16.00 9.16 -22.33
C VAL A 9 16.14 7.92 -21.42
N LYS A 10 16.83 8.08 -20.28
CA LYS A 10 16.37 7.45 -19.02
C LYS A 10 15.60 8.49 -18.21
N ARG A 11 14.38 8.80 -18.67
CA ARG A 11 13.41 9.59 -17.92
C ARG A 11 12.94 8.73 -16.75
N VAL A 12 13.48 9.01 -15.57
CA VAL A 12 13.02 8.43 -14.31
C VAL A 12 11.56 8.83 -14.13
N LYS A 13 10.67 7.89 -14.45
CA LYS A 13 9.25 7.97 -14.13
C LYS A 13 9.15 7.59 -12.65
N ILE A 14 9.35 8.56 -11.75
CA ILE A 14 8.95 8.39 -10.35
C ILE A 14 7.43 8.52 -10.37
N GLU A 15 6.83 7.35 -10.34
CA GLU A 15 5.43 7.10 -10.12
C GLU A 15 5.03 7.81 -8.81
N ASN A 16 4.06 8.71 -8.93
CA ASN A 16 3.38 9.34 -7.80
C ASN A 16 2.53 8.26 -7.11
N THR A 17 3.14 7.46 -6.24
CA THR A 17 2.44 6.43 -5.48
C THR A 17 1.81 7.07 -4.25
N GLN A 18 0.60 7.59 -4.44
CA GLN A 18 -0.37 7.80 -3.38
C GLN A 18 -0.99 6.43 -3.05
N PRO A 19 -1.13 6.01 -1.78
CA PRO A 19 -1.87 4.78 -1.49
C PRO A 19 -3.37 5.07 -1.61
N GLU A 20 -3.97 4.67 -2.74
CA GLU A 20 -5.44 4.56 -2.86
C GLU A 20 -5.92 3.38 -2.01
N GLN A 21 -6.84 3.67 -1.09
CA GLN A 21 -7.64 2.67 -0.37
C GLN A 21 -8.73 2.13 -1.31
N PRO A 22 -8.96 0.81 -1.41
CA PRO A 22 -10.08 0.30 -2.19
C PRO A 22 -11.42 0.56 -1.48
N SER A 23 -12.21 1.46 -2.05
CA SER A 23 -13.62 1.66 -1.71
C SER A 23 -14.48 0.60 -2.39
N GLU A 24 -15.05 -0.33 -1.62
CA GLU A 24 -16.11 -1.23 -2.11
C GLU A 24 -17.36 -0.42 -2.48
N SER A 25 -17.67 -0.37 -3.77
CA SER A 25 -18.95 0.13 -4.27
C SER A 25 -19.87 -1.05 -4.56
N ILE A 26 -20.87 -1.20 -3.70
CA ILE A 26 -21.99 -2.12 -3.85
C ILE A 26 -22.91 -1.58 -4.94
N SER A 27 -23.01 -2.28 -6.07
CA SER A 27 -24.08 -2.07 -7.04
C SER A 27 -24.50 -3.40 -7.68
N GLY A 28 -25.66 -3.91 -7.27
CA GLY A 28 -26.25 -5.13 -7.83
C GLY A 28 -27.74 -5.18 -7.54
N LEU A 29 -28.50 -4.42 -8.33
CA LEU A 29 -29.96 -4.35 -8.31
C LEU A 29 -30.58 -5.66 -8.80
N GLU A 30 -31.64 -6.06 -8.11
CA GLU A 30 -32.49 -7.24 -8.31
C GLU A 30 -32.92 -7.50 -9.76
N LYS A 31 -32.97 -8.78 -10.14
CA LYS A 31 -34.02 -9.32 -11.03
C LYS A 31 -34.46 -10.71 -10.58
N SER A 32 -35.75 -10.78 -10.27
CA SER A 32 -36.59 -11.95 -10.07
C SER A 32 -36.42 -12.99 -11.18
N THR A 33 -36.13 -14.25 -10.84
CA THR A 33 -36.51 -15.42 -11.65
C THR A 33 -36.68 -16.63 -10.74
N ARG A 34 -37.91 -17.13 -10.67
CA ARG A 34 -38.35 -18.37 -10.00
C ARG A 34 -37.85 -19.60 -10.79
N PRO A 35 -37.14 -20.57 -10.18
CA PRO A 35 -36.94 -21.87 -10.82
C PRO A 35 -38.07 -22.84 -10.49
N GLN A 36 -38.53 -23.51 -11.55
CA GLN A 36 -39.54 -24.56 -11.59
C GLN A 36 -39.09 -25.83 -10.84
N ILE A 37 -40.08 -26.57 -10.34
CA ILE A 37 -39.94 -27.89 -9.70
C ILE A 37 -39.70 -28.95 -10.78
N PRO A 38 -38.72 -29.86 -10.63
CA PRO A 38 -38.71 -31.12 -11.36
C PRO A 38 -39.21 -32.28 -10.48
N THR A 39 -40.23 -32.97 -10.98
CA THR A 39 -40.84 -34.18 -10.41
C THR A 39 -39.96 -35.41 -10.64
N MET A 40 -39.65 -36.11 -9.53
CA MET A 40 -39.36 -37.54 -9.31
C MET A 40 -38.50 -38.34 -10.31
N THR A 41 -37.40 -38.89 -9.79
CA THR A 41 -36.98 -40.27 -10.11
C THR A 41 -36.36 -40.90 -8.85
N VAL A 42 -36.96 -41.99 -8.39
CA VAL A 42 -36.46 -42.82 -7.28
C VAL A 42 -35.34 -43.72 -7.80
N PRO A 43 -34.23 -43.87 -7.07
CA PRO A 43 -33.56 -45.16 -7.02
C PRO A 43 -33.35 -45.68 -5.59
N GLN A 44 -33.23 -47.00 -5.55
CA GLN A 44 -33.40 -47.93 -4.44
C GLN A 44 -32.41 -47.82 -3.28
N SER A 45 -32.85 -48.37 -2.16
CA SER A 45 -32.13 -48.65 -0.91
C SER A 45 -30.75 -49.29 -1.11
N THR A 46 -29.74 -48.75 -0.44
CA THR A 46 -28.55 -49.49 0.00
C THR A 46 -28.27 -49.10 1.44
N THR A 47 -28.35 -50.08 2.32
CA THR A 47 -28.18 -50.05 3.77
C THR A 47 -26.70 -49.89 4.14
N LEU A 48 -26.34 -48.77 4.76
CA LEU A 48 -25.16 -48.60 5.61
C LEU A 48 -25.50 -47.66 6.79
N PRO A 49 -24.87 -47.82 7.97
CA PRO A 49 -25.43 -47.38 9.24
C PRO A 49 -25.45 -45.86 9.37
N LEU A 50 -26.64 -45.28 9.29
CA LEU A 50 -26.91 -43.96 9.87
C LEU A 50 -26.93 -44.16 11.38
N GLU A 51 -26.01 -43.54 12.09
CA GLU A 51 -26.30 -42.94 13.39
C GLU A 51 -27.04 -41.63 13.09
N PRO A 52 -28.38 -41.58 13.19
CA PRO A 52 -29.09 -40.34 13.03
C PRO A 52 -29.27 -39.76 14.42
N THR A 53 -28.73 -38.58 14.69
CA THR A 53 -29.29 -37.74 15.76
C THR A 53 -30.70 -37.36 15.32
N LEU A 54 -31.65 -38.28 15.47
CA LEU A 54 -33.04 -38.15 15.07
C LEU A 54 -33.58 -36.97 15.86
N LYS A 55 -33.97 -35.92 15.15
CA LYS A 55 -34.77 -34.84 15.74
C LYS A 55 -35.98 -35.51 16.40
N PRO A 56 -36.17 -35.39 17.73
CA PRO A 56 -37.21 -36.16 18.40
C PRO A 56 -38.60 -35.84 17.84
N THR A 57 -39.54 -36.76 17.99
CA THR A 57 -40.91 -36.58 17.48
C THR A 57 -41.57 -35.32 18.05
N ALA A 58 -42.09 -34.45 17.18
CA ALA A 58 -42.69 -33.17 17.58
C ALA A 58 -43.83 -33.36 18.59
N GLY A 59 -43.75 -32.72 19.75
CA GLY A 59 -44.72 -32.84 20.85
C GLY A 59 -44.37 -33.88 21.91
N SER A 60 -43.28 -34.65 21.75
CA SER A 60 -42.77 -35.52 22.83
C SER A 60 -41.97 -34.72 23.87
N GLU A 61 -41.88 -35.24 25.10
CA GLU A 61 -41.07 -34.65 26.18
C GLU A 61 -39.59 -34.53 25.78
N GLU A 62 -39.10 -35.49 24.99
CA GLU A 62 -37.76 -35.48 24.41
C GLU A 62 -37.55 -34.35 23.40
N TRP A 63 -38.57 -34.01 22.61
CA TRP A 63 -38.52 -32.89 21.67
C TRP A 63 -38.51 -31.53 22.38
N HIS A 64 -39.28 -31.38 23.46
CA HIS A 64 -39.24 -30.19 24.30
C HIS A 64 -37.87 -30.01 24.97
N THR A 65 -37.27 -31.11 25.45
CA THR A 65 -35.93 -31.13 26.06
C THR A 65 -34.83 -30.85 25.02
N TRP A 66 -34.91 -31.47 23.84
CA TRP A 66 -33.99 -31.25 22.73
C TRP A 66 -33.99 -29.79 22.26
N ARG A 67 -35.16 -29.17 22.09
CA ARG A 67 -35.25 -27.75 21.71
C ARG A 67 -34.65 -26.85 22.81
N LYS A 68 -34.95 -27.10 24.08
CA LYS A 68 -34.36 -26.34 25.20
C LYS A 68 -32.83 -26.44 25.23
N ASN A 69 -32.29 -27.65 25.07
CA ASN A 69 -30.84 -27.87 25.06
C ASN A 69 -30.18 -27.25 23.84
N ASN A 70 -30.77 -27.41 22.66
CA ASN A 70 -30.28 -26.78 21.44
C ASN A 70 -30.29 -25.25 21.56
N HIS A 71 -31.35 -24.66 22.11
CA HIS A 71 -31.41 -23.21 22.36
C HIS A 71 -30.31 -22.74 23.34
N LYS A 72 -30.06 -23.49 24.42
CA LYS A 72 -28.96 -23.22 25.36
C LYS A 72 -27.59 -23.30 24.68
N GLU A 73 -27.40 -24.28 23.81
CA GLU A 73 -26.14 -24.49 23.09
C GLU A 73 -25.88 -23.38 22.08
N VAL A 74 -26.92 -22.93 21.36
CA VAL A 74 -26.84 -21.76 20.47
C VAL A 74 -26.41 -20.52 21.23
N GLU A 75 -27.03 -20.25 22.38
CA GLU A 75 -26.67 -19.09 23.20
C GLU A 75 -25.28 -19.22 23.83
N LYS A 76 -24.86 -20.43 24.23
CA LYS A 76 -23.49 -20.70 24.71
C LYS A 76 -22.47 -20.38 23.62
N ARG A 77 -22.64 -20.89 22.40
CA ARG A 77 -21.75 -20.57 21.27
C ARG A 77 -21.68 -19.07 20.99
N ARG A 78 -22.82 -18.39 20.98
CA ARG A 78 -22.85 -16.93 20.81
C ARG A 78 -22.03 -16.21 21.89
N ARG A 79 -22.17 -16.60 23.16
CA ARG A 79 -21.39 -16.02 24.26
C ARG A 79 -19.90 -16.32 24.13
N GLU A 80 -19.54 -17.51 23.68
CA GLU A 80 -18.15 -17.89 23.41
C GLU A 80 -17.54 -17.02 22.31
N THR A 81 -18.24 -16.84 21.18
CA THR A 81 -17.81 -15.96 20.09
C THR A 81 -17.61 -14.51 20.56
N ILE A 82 -18.55 -13.97 21.34
CA ILE A 82 -18.41 -12.60 21.88
C ILE A 82 -17.22 -12.50 22.83
N ASN A 83 -17.04 -13.48 23.73
CA ASN A 83 -15.92 -13.48 24.67
C ASN A 83 -14.57 -13.61 23.96
N GLN A 84 -14.52 -14.39 22.88
CA GLN A 84 -13.33 -14.52 22.05
C GLN A 84 -12.97 -13.17 21.41
N GLY A 85 -13.94 -12.48 20.81
CA GLY A 85 -13.70 -11.14 20.25
C GLY A 85 -13.24 -10.11 21.29
N ILE A 86 -13.73 -10.17 22.53
CA ILE A 86 -13.25 -9.29 23.62
C ILE A 86 -11.79 -9.58 23.99
N LYS A 87 -11.38 -10.86 23.98
CA LYS A 87 -9.98 -11.24 24.27
C LYS A 87 -9.03 -10.80 23.17
N GLU A 88 -9.40 -10.98 21.91
CA GLU A 88 -8.61 -10.49 20.77
C GLU A 88 -8.46 -8.97 20.82
N LEU A 89 -9.53 -8.26 21.15
CA LEU A 89 -9.46 -6.81 21.36
C LEU A 89 -8.48 -6.44 22.47
N GLN A 90 -8.47 -7.19 23.57
CA GLN A 90 -7.56 -6.98 24.69
C GLN A 90 -6.08 -7.09 24.26
N GLU A 91 -5.72 -8.07 23.42
CA GLU A 91 -4.35 -8.28 22.94
C GLU A 91 -3.81 -7.12 22.09
N LEU A 92 -4.69 -6.42 21.38
CA LEU A 92 -4.33 -5.25 20.57
C LEU A 92 -4.15 -3.97 21.40
N LEU A 93 -4.59 -3.97 22.66
CA LEU A 93 -4.45 -2.81 23.55
C LEU A 93 -3.05 -2.79 24.19
N PRO A 94 -2.48 -1.58 24.37
CA PRO A 94 -1.17 -1.42 25.02
C PRO A 94 -1.16 -1.86 26.49
N THR A 95 -2.32 -1.87 27.16
CA THR A 95 -2.47 -2.40 28.52
C THR A 95 -3.49 -3.52 28.56
N GLN A 96 -3.10 -4.63 29.20
CA GLN A 96 -3.94 -5.80 29.39
C GLN A 96 -4.84 -5.60 30.63
N ASP A 97 -6.13 -5.38 30.42
CA ASP A 97 -7.14 -5.39 31.49
C ASP A 97 -7.96 -6.68 31.45
N HIS A 98 -8.47 -7.12 32.60
CA HIS A 98 -9.37 -8.27 32.69
C HIS A 98 -10.86 -7.89 32.78
N ASN A 99 -11.19 -6.60 32.93
CA ASN A 99 -12.57 -6.13 33.03
C ASN A 99 -13.14 -5.81 31.64
N LYS A 100 -14.16 -6.57 31.21
CA LYS A 100 -14.80 -6.41 29.89
C LYS A 100 -15.25 -4.98 29.59
N SER A 101 -15.82 -4.27 30.56
CA SER A 101 -16.26 -2.88 30.35
C SER A 101 -15.09 -1.92 30.19
N GLN A 102 -13.96 -2.17 30.84
CA GLN A 102 -12.75 -1.35 30.70
C GLN A 102 -12.04 -1.63 29.38
N ILE A 103 -11.93 -2.90 28.98
CA ILE A 103 -11.37 -3.30 27.67
C ILE A 103 -12.10 -2.54 26.55
N LEU A 104 -13.44 -2.53 26.57
CA LEU A 104 -14.24 -1.83 25.56
C LEU A 104 -14.01 -0.32 25.56
N LYS A 105 -13.94 0.33 26.74
CA LYS A 105 -13.68 1.77 26.83
C LYS A 105 -12.29 2.13 26.32
N ARG A 106 -11.26 1.39 26.76
CA ARG A 106 -9.87 1.61 26.33
C ARG A 106 -9.67 1.33 24.86
N ALA A 107 -10.38 0.36 24.29
CA ALA A 107 -10.36 0.14 22.86
C ALA A 107 -10.89 1.34 22.08
N VAL A 108 -12.01 1.94 22.50
CA VAL A 108 -12.54 3.14 21.84
C VAL A 108 -11.55 4.30 21.95
N GLU A 109 -10.97 4.54 23.12
CA GLU A 109 -9.95 5.58 23.32
C GLU A 109 -8.70 5.32 22.48
N TYR A 110 -8.23 4.08 22.42
CA TYR A 110 -7.05 3.70 21.67
C TYR A 110 -7.26 3.85 20.16
N ILE A 111 -8.43 3.47 19.63
CA ILE A 111 -8.78 3.67 18.22
C ILE A 111 -8.79 5.17 17.88
N LYS A 112 -9.38 6.02 18.75
CA LYS A 112 -9.36 7.48 18.54
C LYS A 112 -7.93 8.02 18.50
N ARG A 113 -7.10 7.62 19.47
CA ARG A 113 -5.69 8.03 19.52
C ARG A 113 -4.90 7.53 18.31
N LEU A 114 -5.15 6.30 17.87
CA LEU A 114 -4.51 5.75 16.66
C LEU A 114 -4.85 6.59 15.44
N LYS A 115 -6.12 7.00 15.30
CA LYS A 115 -6.56 7.86 14.20
C LYS A 115 -5.90 9.25 14.26
N GLU A 116 -5.91 9.90 15.43
CA GLU A 116 -5.24 11.19 15.62
C GLU A 116 -3.73 11.12 15.36
N ASN A 117 -3.09 10.00 15.74
CA ASN A 117 -1.68 9.75 15.49
C ASN A 117 -1.40 9.47 14.00
N GLU A 118 -2.30 8.78 13.31
CA GLU A 118 -2.22 8.58 11.85
C GLU A 118 -2.31 9.91 11.11
N ASP A 119 -3.29 10.76 11.47
CA ASP A 119 -3.43 12.11 10.91
C ASP A 119 -2.15 12.94 11.15
N SER A 120 -1.64 12.93 12.38
CA SER A 120 -0.39 13.64 12.74
C SER A 120 0.83 13.12 11.97
N ASN A 121 0.92 11.80 11.74
CA ASN A 121 2.00 11.20 10.98
C ASN A 121 1.92 11.58 9.49
N ILE A 122 0.72 11.63 8.92
CA ILE A 122 0.49 12.08 7.55
C ILE A 122 0.93 13.54 7.40
N GLU A 123 0.54 14.42 8.33
CA GLU A 123 0.95 15.83 8.32
C GLU A 123 2.47 15.98 8.40
N LYS A 124 3.11 15.29 9.35
CA LYS A 124 4.56 15.28 9.52
C LYS A 124 5.28 14.80 8.26
N TRP A 125 4.85 13.66 7.72
CA TRP A 125 5.45 13.09 6.51
C TRP A 125 5.29 14.03 5.31
N THR A 126 4.11 14.64 5.16
CA THR A 126 3.84 15.60 4.07
C THR A 126 4.76 16.81 4.17
N LEU A 127 4.97 17.35 5.37
CA LEU A 127 5.88 18.47 5.60
C LEU A 127 7.34 18.08 5.31
N GLU A 128 7.81 16.95 5.84
CA GLU A 128 9.17 16.44 5.59
C GLU A 128 9.42 16.20 4.10
N LYS A 129 8.43 15.65 3.40
CA LYS A 129 8.47 15.42 1.96
C LYS A 129 8.59 16.73 1.19
N LEU A 130 7.77 17.73 1.51
CA LEU A 130 7.80 19.04 0.87
C LEU A 130 9.17 19.72 1.03
N ILE A 131 9.72 19.72 2.25
CA ILE A 131 11.02 20.33 2.56
C ILE A 131 12.14 19.62 1.79
N THR A 132 12.11 18.28 1.77
CA THR A 132 13.11 17.48 1.07
C THR A 132 13.04 17.71 -0.44
N ASP A 133 11.83 17.78 -1.01
CA ASP A 133 11.64 18.04 -2.44
C ASP A 133 12.10 19.45 -2.82
N GLN A 134 11.86 20.44 -1.97
CA GLN A 134 12.41 21.79 -2.14
C GLN A 134 13.94 21.78 -2.13
N ALA A 135 14.56 21.14 -1.14
CA ALA A 135 16.02 21.05 -1.04
C ALA A 135 16.64 20.32 -2.24
N VAL A 136 16.01 19.23 -2.71
CA VAL A 136 16.45 18.51 -3.91
C VAL A 136 16.36 19.41 -5.15
N SER A 137 15.27 20.17 -5.31
CA SER A 137 15.10 21.13 -6.41
C SER A 137 16.16 22.23 -6.39
N GLU A 138 16.44 22.80 -5.21
CA GLU A 138 17.47 23.83 -5.04
C GLU A 138 18.87 23.29 -5.35
N LEU A 139 19.21 22.08 -4.88
CA LEU A 139 20.47 21.40 -5.19
C LEU A 139 20.59 21.08 -6.68
N ALA A 140 19.53 20.59 -7.31
CA ALA A 140 19.51 20.32 -8.75
C ALA A 140 19.77 21.59 -9.56
N ASN A 141 19.09 22.69 -9.24
CA ASN A 141 19.29 23.99 -9.87
C ASN A 141 20.71 24.52 -9.67
N SER A 142 21.29 24.37 -8.47
CA SER A 142 22.68 24.76 -8.22
C SER A 142 23.65 23.90 -9.03
N ASN A 143 23.39 22.61 -9.17
CA ASN A 143 24.22 21.69 -9.93
C ASN A 143 24.21 22.03 -11.43
N GLU A 144 23.04 22.36 -11.98
CA GLU A 144 22.90 22.82 -13.36
C GLU A 144 23.68 24.11 -13.64
N LYS A 145 23.60 25.09 -12.73
CA LYS A 145 24.38 26.34 -12.84
C LYS A 145 25.89 26.07 -12.85
N LEU A 146 26.38 25.24 -11.92
CA LEU A 146 27.79 24.88 -11.86
C LEU A 146 28.26 24.14 -13.10
N LYS A 147 27.43 23.24 -13.66
CA LYS A 147 27.73 22.57 -14.93
C LYS A 147 27.85 23.56 -16.09
N ALA A 148 26.94 24.53 -16.17
CA ALA A 148 26.96 25.56 -17.21
C ALA A 148 28.21 26.46 -17.10
N GLU A 149 28.59 26.86 -15.88
CA GLU A 149 29.82 27.63 -15.63
C GLU A 149 31.08 26.83 -15.97
N LEU A 150 31.10 25.55 -15.60
CA LEU A 150 32.19 24.64 -15.94
C LEU A 150 32.32 24.50 -17.46
N GLU A 151 31.22 24.30 -18.18
CA GLU A 151 31.25 24.25 -19.65
C GLU A 151 31.76 25.55 -20.27
N LYS A 152 31.31 26.70 -19.76
CA LYS A 152 31.77 28.02 -20.23
C LYS A 152 33.28 28.19 -20.04
N THR A 153 33.79 27.90 -18.85
CA THR A 153 35.22 28.02 -18.54
C THR A 153 36.07 27.05 -19.38
N TYR A 154 35.59 25.83 -19.63
CA TYR A 154 36.26 24.89 -20.54
C TYR A 154 36.35 25.44 -21.97
N ARG A 155 35.24 26.00 -22.50
CA ARG A 155 35.24 26.63 -23.84
C ARG A 155 36.22 27.80 -23.93
N GLU A 156 36.27 28.64 -22.90
CA GLU A 156 37.23 29.77 -22.84
C GLU A 156 38.68 29.27 -22.79
N ALA A 157 38.98 28.27 -21.94
CA ALA A 157 40.31 27.68 -21.83
C ALA A 157 40.77 27.04 -23.15
N GLU A 158 39.87 26.37 -23.87
CA GLU A 158 40.15 25.87 -25.22
C GLU A 158 40.42 27.00 -26.22
N GLY A 159 39.64 28.07 -26.17
CA GLY A 159 39.85 29.26 -27.01
C GLY A 159 41.24 29.87 -26.81
N TRP A 160 41.64 30.08 -25.55
CA TRP A 160 42.96 30.57 -25.21
C TRP A 160 44.08 29.63 -25.65
N ARG A 161 43.90 28.31 -25.50
CA ARG A 161 44.86 27.32 -25.97
C ARG A 161 45.05 27.39 -27.48
N ARG A 162 43.97 27.53 -28.25
CA ARG A 162 44.04 27.66 -29.72
C ARG A 162 44.76 28.95 -30.13
N ALA A 163 44.40 30.09 -29.53
CA ALA A 163 45.05 31.36 -29.80
C ALA A 163 46.55 31.34 -29.45
N TYR A 164 46.91 30.74 -28.32
CA TYR A 164 48.32 30.55 -27.94
C TYR A 164 49.07 29.70 -28.97
N ASN A 165 48.52 28.57 -29.38
CA ASN A 165 49.13 27.70 -30.39
C ASN A 165 49.33 28.42 -31.73
N GLN A 166 48.32 29.16 -32.19
CA GLN A 166 48.42 29.96 -33.41
C GLN A 166 49.53 31.01 -33.32
N SER A 167 49.60 31.74 -32.20
CA SER A 167 50.67 32.72 -31.98
C SER A 167 52.06 32.07 -31.94
N GLN A 168 52.18 30.86 -31.38
CA GLN A 168 53.44 30.10 -31.41
C GLN A 168 53.85 29.70 -32.83
N GLU A 169 52.90 29.27 -33.66
CA GLU A 169 53.14 28.94 -35.07
C GLU A 169 53.60 30.16 -35.86
N GLU A 170 52.91 31.29 -35.75
CA GLU A 170 53.29 32.56 -36.39
C GLU A 170 54.69 33.01 -35.95
N LEU A 171 55.00 32.93 -34.65
CA LEU A 171 56.31 33.25 -34.12
C LEU A 171 57.40 32.32 -34.69
N ALA A 172 57.11 31.03 -34.83
CA ALA A 172 58.03 30.07 -35.42
C ALA A 172 58.31 30.38 -36.90
N GLU A 173 57.28 30.77 -37.66
CA GLU A 173 57.42 31.20 -39.05
C GLU A 173 58.29 32.46 -39.19
N LEU A 174 58.03 33.48 -38.38
CA LEU A 174 58.80 34.72 -38.38
C LEU A 174 60.28 34.47 -38.05
N LYS A 175 60.55 33.64 -37.03
CA LYS A 175 61.92 33.22 -36.67
C LYS A 175 62.61 32.48 -37.83
N LYS A 176 61.88 31.69 -38.61
CA LYS A 176 62.41 31.00 -39.80
C LYS A 176 62.75 31.99 -40.91
N ARG A 177 61.95 33.03 -41.11
CA ARG A 177 62.19 34.08 -42.12
C ARG A 177 63.42 34.93 -41.77
N LEU A 178 63.61 35.27 -40.49
CA LEU A 178 64.77 36.07 -40.03
C LEU A 178 66.11 35.35 -40.19
N LYS A 179 66.11 34.01 -40.25
CA LYS A 179 67.32 33.18 -40.40
C LYS A 179 67.74 32.92 -41.86
N LYS A 180 66.95 33.37 -42.84
CA LYS A 180 67.29 33.32 -44.28
C LYS A 180 67.88 34.64 -44.72
#